data_AF-A0A8H4ESR6-F1
#
_entry.id   AF-A0A8H4ESR6-F1
#
_cell.length_a   1.000
_cell.length_b   1.000
_cell.length_c   1.000
_cell.angle_alpha   90.00
_cell.angle_beta   90.00
_cell.angle_gamma   90.00
#
_symmetry.space_group_name_H-M   'P 1'
#
loop_
_entity.id
_entity.type
_entity.pdbx_description
1 polymer ?
#
loop_
_entity_poly.entity_id
_entity_poly.type
_entity_poly.pdbx_seq_one_letter_code
_entity_poly.pdbx_strand_id
1 'polypeptide(L)'
;MVPFYKEALEMILDVESEEETLKVPDVSIVETSAELLYGLIHQRYIITRQGLQQMVDKYESKHFGICPRYYCQSCPVIPCGRSDMPGLETVKLFCPSCLDLYTPPSSRFHNVDGAFFGTTFPHLLFQQYPDLLQNTPTEIYEPRIFGFKVSEKSRSGPRMQWLRLRPSVVEREVESHVQSEGGGEGNDDGEDDESVLGPGGGENNGASGTTKDAKRFG
;
A
#
# COMPACT_ATOMS: atom_id res chain seq x y z
N MET A 1 20.72 -6.24 -18.67
CA MET A 1 21.08 -5.27 -19.74
C MET A 1 20.24 -5.63 -20.95
N VAL A 2 19.62 -4.65 -21.61
CA VAL A 2 18.75 -4.94 -22.76
C VAL A 2 19.61 -5.13 -24.03
N PRO A 3 19.40 -6.20 -24.82
CA PRO A 3 20.05 -6.37 -26.13
C PRO A 3 19.65 -5.24 -27.11
N PHE A 4 20.47 -4.99 -28.14
CA PHE A 4 20.13 -4.05 -29.24
C PHE A 4 19.55 -2.71 -28.75
N TYR A 5 20.14 -2.15 -27.68
CA TYR A 5 19.55 -1.01 -26.96
C TYR A 5 19.35 0.23 -27.84
N LYS A 6 20.26 0.48 -28.80
CA LYS A 6 20.17 1.65 -29.68
C LYS A 6 19.00 1.47 -30.64
N GLU A 7 18.96 0.32 -31.31
CA GLU A 7 17.97 -0.07 -32.31
C GLU A 7 16.57 -0.17 -31.69
N ALA A 8 16.48 -0.74 -30.48
CA ALA A 8 15.25 -0.81 -29.69
C ALA A 8 14.75 0.57 -29.26
N LEU A 9 15.66 1.50 -28.93
CA LEU A 9 15.29 2.88 -28.57
C LEU A 9 14.84 3.69 -29.80
N GLU A 10 15.53 3.54 -30.93
CA GLU A 10 15.14 4.16 -32.21
C GLU A 10 13.75 3.68 -32.67
N MET A 11 13.46 2.38 -32.51
CA MET A 11 12.13 1.80 -32.72
C MET A 11 11.06 2.36 -31.77
N ILE A 12 11.35 2.53 -30.47
CA ILE A 12 10.39 3.12 -29.51
C ILE A 12 10.08 4.60 -29.81
N LEU A 13 11.02 5.31 -30.45
CA LEU A 13 10.91 6.73 -30.76
C LEU A 13 10.44 7.01 -32.19
N ASP A 14 10.06 5.98 -32.95
CA ASP A 14 9.69 6.06 -34.38
C ASP A 14 10.73 6.80 -35.25
N VAL A 15 12.02 6.60 -34.95
CA VAL A 15 13.14 7.22 -35.70
C VAL A 15 13.47 6.40 -36.94
N GLU A 16 13.32 7.01 -38.12
CA GLU A 16 13.72 6.40 -39.39
C GLU A 16 15.26 6.28 -39.47
N SER A 17 15.75 5.08 -39.81
CA SER A 17 17.19 4.82 -39.97
C SER A 17 17.68 5.26 -41.35
N GLU A 18 18.53 6.28 -41.41
CA GLU A 18 19.13 6.79 -42.67
C GLU A 18 20.02 5.76 -43.41
N GLU A 19 20.45 4.69 -42.74
CA GLU A 19 21.32 3.64 -43.29
C GLU A 19 20.52 2.38 -43.69
N GLU A 20 19.88 2.38 -44.86
CA GLU A 20 19.13 1.22 -45.40
C GLU A 20 20.04 0.02 -45.79
N THR A 21 21.35 0.10 -45.52
CA THR A 21 22.33 -0.92 -45.87
C THR A 21 23.31 -1.21 -44.75
N LEU A 22 23.09 -2.31 -44.01
CA LEU A 22 24.08 -3.36 -43.67
C LEU A 22 23.61 -4.21 -42.46
N LYS A 23 23.22 -5.47 -42.71
CA LYS A 23 22.97 -6.51 -41.69
C LYS A 23 22.03 -6.11 -40.53
N VAL A 24 20.80 -5.73 -40.88
CA VAL A 24 19.70 -5.61 -39.91
C VAL A 24 19.58 -6.92 -39.11
N PRO A 25 19.65 -6.90 -37.75
CA PRO A 25 19.27 -8.03 -36.92
C PRO A 25 17.83 -8.44 -37.24
N ASP A 26 17.46 -9.72 -37.09
CA ASP A 26 16.08 -10.16 -37.34
C ASP A 26 15.11 -9.24 -36.57
N VAL A 27 14.17 -8.60 -37.29
CA VAL A 27 13.35 -7.48 -36.79
C VAL A 27 12.62 -7.88 -35.52
N SER A 28 12.18 -9.14 -35.44
CA SER A 28 11.53 -9.73 -34.26
C SER A 28 12.38 -9.68 -32.98
N ILE A 29 13.71 -9.69 -33.09
CA ILE A 29 14.64 -9.58 -31.95
C ILE A 29 14.71 -8.12 -31.47
N VAL A 30 14.67 -7.16 -32.40
CA VAL A 30 14.62 -5.73 -32.06
C VAL A 30 13.28 -5.38 -31.43
N GLU A 31 12.16 -5.88 -31.97
CA GLU A 31 10.81 -5.76 -31.38
C GLU A 31 10.76 -6.28 -29.94
N THR A 32 11.28 -7.50 -29.70
CA THR A 32 11.34 -8.10 -28.35
C THR A 32 12.21 -7.25 -27.40
N SER A 33 13.28 -6.65 -27.91
CA SER A 33 14.17 -5.78 -27.14
C SER A 33 13.51 -4.42 -26.84
N ALA A 34 12.70 -3.90 -27.76
CA ALA A 34 11.91 -2.69 -27.61
C ALA A 34 10.77 -2.88 -26.59
N GLU A 35 10.04 -4.00 -26.60
CA GLU A 35 9.03 -4.31 -25.57
C GLU A 35 9.66 -4.31 -24.17
N LEU A 36 10.79 -5.01 -24.00
CA LEU A 36 11.53 -5.07 -22.74
C LEU A 36 12.05 -3.69 -22.31
N LEU A 37 12.62 -2.90 -23.22
CA LEU A 37 13.12 -1.56 -22.94
C LEU A 37 11.98 -0.61 -22.54
N TYR A 38 10.89 -0.59 -23.30
CA TYR A 38 9.71 0.21 -22.99
C TYR A 38 9.12 -0.16 -21.62
N GLY A 39 9.01 -1.46 -21.31
CA GLY A 39 8.55 -1.94 -20.00
C GLY A 39 9.41 -1.45 -18.83
N LEU A 40 10.73 -1.49 -18.97
CA LEU A 40 11.68 -0.99 -17.95
C LEU A 40 11.67 0.54 -17.83
N ILE A 41 11.39 1.27 -18.92
CA ILE A 41 11.15 2.72 -18.88
C ILE A 41 9.82 3.02 -18.18
N HIS A 42 8.76 2.28 -18.53
CA HIS A 42 7.41 2.43 -17.98
C HIS A 42 7.40 2.26 -16.44
N GLN A 43 8.07 1.23 -15.90
CA GLN A 43 8.25 1.01 -14.46
C GLN A 43 8.75 2.27 -13.73
N ARG A 44 9.71 2.98 -14.32
CA ARG A 44 10.30 4.22 -13.79
C ARG A 44 9.42 5.43 -14.06
N TYR A 45 8.69 5.44 -15.17
CA TYR A 45 7.83 6.55 -15.56
C TYR A 45 6.60 6.66 -14.65
N ILE A 46 5.93 5.55 -14.35
CA ILE A 46 4.66 5.55 -13.60
C ILE A 46 4.81 5.95 -12.11
N ILE A 47 6.03 6.05 -11.59
CA ILE A 47 6.32 6.60 -10.26
C ILE A 47 6.70 8.10 -10.29
N THR A 48 6.82 8.70 -11.47
CA THR A 48 6.98 10.17 -11.59
C THR A 48 5.65 10.88 -11.37
N ARG A 49 5.67 12.18 -11.04
CA ARG A 49 4.44 12.99 -10.88
C ARG A 49 3.52 12.93 -12.10
N GLN A 50 4.06 12.94 -13.32
CA GLN A 50 3.26 12.90 -14.54
C GLN A 50 2.70 11.50 -14.81
N GLY A 51 3.51 10.45 -14.62
CA GLY A 51 3.07 9.07 -14.80
C GLY A 51 2.04 8.64 -13.75
N LEU A 52 2.22 9.04 -12.49
CA LEU A 52 1.25 8.82 -11.42
C LEU A 52 -0.11 9.43 -11.77
N GLN A 53 -0.16 10.68 -12.25
CA GLN A 53 -1.42 11.32 -12.62
C GLN A 53 -2.15 10.55 -13.73
N GLN A 54 -1.46 10.16 -14.81
CA GLN A 54 -2.06 9.35 -15.88
C GLN A 54 -2.57 7.99 -15.37
N MET A 55 -1.92 7.41 -14.37
CA MET A 55 -2.36 6.16 -13.75
C MET A 55 -3.53 6.35 -12.79
N VAL A 56 -3.68 7.51 -12.15
CA VAL A 56 -4.88 7.91 -11.40
C VAL A 56 -6.08 8.02 -12.34
N ASP A 57 -5.94 8.74 -13.46
CA ASP A 57 -7.01 8.91 -14.45
C ASP A 57 -7.51 7.53 -14.98
N LYS A 58 -6.59 6.58 -15.17
CA LYS A 58 -6.88 5.17 -15.53
C LYS A 58 -7.51 4.37 -14.37
N TYR A 59 -7.11 4.61 -13.13
CA TYR A 59 -7.67 3.95 -11.95
C TYR A 59 -9.12 4.39 -11.68
N GLU A 60 -9.40 5.70 -11.72
CA GLU A 60 -10.74 6.26 -11.52
C GLU A 60 -11.73 5.80 -12.60
N SER A 61 -11.28 5.74 -13.86
CA SER A 61 -12.05 5.17 -14.98
C SER A 61 -12.17 3.63 -14.94
N LYS A 62 -11.65 2.97 -13.90
CA LYS A 62 -11.64 1.50 -13.71
C LYS A 62 -11.00 0.74 -14.87
N HIS A 63 -10.03 1.35 -15.55
CA HIS A 63 -9.39 0.82 -16.75
C HIS A 63 -8.73 -0.56 -16.53
N PHE A 64 -8.18 -0.79 -15.33
CA PHE A 64 -7.55 -2.06 -14.94
C PHE A 64 -8.53 -3.09 -14.34
N GLY A 65 -9.83 -2.76 -14.30
CA GLY A 65 -10.88 -3.59 -13.72
C GLY A 65 -11.16 -3.32 -12.24
N ILE A 66 -11.73 -4.33 -11.57
CA ILE A 66 -12.19 -4.27 -10.18
C ILE A 66 -11.73 -5.51 -9.39
N CYS A 67 -11.74 -5.40 -8.06
CA CYS A 67 -11.39 -6.49 -7.17
C CYS A 67 -12.39 -7.66 -7.28
N PRO A 68 -11.93 -8.92 -7.40
CA PRO A 68 -12.81 -10.08 -7.48
C PRO A 68 -13.45 -10.48 -6.14
N ARG A 69 -13.04 -9.90 -5.01
CA ARG A 69 -13.68 -10.15 -3.70
C ARG A 69 -14.99 -9.37 -3.62
N TYR A 70 -16.10 -10.08 -3.40
CA TYR A 70 -17.44 -9.52 -3.20
C TYR A 70 -17.48 -8.36 -2.19
N TYR A 71 -16.89 -8.57 -1.01
CA TYR A 71 -16.85 -7.57 0.08
C TYR A 71 -15.85 -6.42 -0.13
N CYS A 72 -15.15 -6.36 -1.27
CA CYS A 72 -14.46 -5.14 -1.71
C CYS A 72 -15.37 -4.22 -2.54
N GLN A 73 -16.67 -4.54 -2.69
CA GLN A 73 -17.70 -3.68 -3.27
C GLN A 73 -17.34 -3.10 -4.66
N SER A 74 -16.71 -3.91 -5.52
CA SER A 74 -16.21 -3.47 -6.84
C SER A 74 -15.16 -2.34 -6.79
N CYS A 75 -14.37 -2.28 -5.71
CA CYS A 75 -13.19 -1.41 -5.59
C CYS A 75 -12.30 -1.55 -6.84
N PRO A 76 -11.89 -0.44 -7.48
CA PRO A 76 -10.97 -0.49 -8.61
C PRO A 76 -9.62 -1.10 -8.19
N VAL A 77 -8.91 -1.70 -9.15
CA VAL A 77 -7.58 -2.26 -8.93
C VAL A 77 -6.55 -1.55 -9.80
N ILE A 78 -5.27 -1.77 -9.51
CA ILE A 78 -4.16 -1.13 -10.22
C ILE A 78 -3.04 -2.16 -10.46
N PRO A 79 -2.31 -2.13 -11.60
CA PRO A 79 -1.30 -3.13 -11.89
C PRO A 79 -0.09 -3.04 -10.95
N CYS A 80 0.52 -4.20 -10.66
CA CYS A 80 1.61 -4.37 -9.71
C CYS A 80 2.50 -5.55 -10.11
N GLY A 81 3.82 -5.41 -9.94
CA GLY A 81 4.79 -6.50 -10.02
C GLY A 81 5.03 -7.17 -8.66
N ARG A 82 5.33 -8.47 -8.64
CA ARG A 82 5.83 -9.17 -7.44
C ARG A 82 7.36 -9.23 -7.36
N SER A 83 8.04 -8.77 -8.41
CA SER A 83 9.47 -8.51 -8.47
C SER A 83 9.72 -7.36 -9.45
N ASP A 84 10.84 -6.67 -9.25
CA ASP A 84 11.38 -5.66 -10.18
C ASP A 84 12.39 -6.27 -11.17
N MET A 85 12.63 -7.59 -11.10
CA MET A 85 13.44 -8.34 -12.08
C MET A 85 12.53 -8.98 -13.15
N PRO A 86 12.72 -8.66 -14.45
CA PRO A 86 11.97 -9.27 -15.54
C PRO A 86 12.14 -10.79 -15.65
N GLY A 87 11.16 -11.45 -16.27
CA GLY A 87 11.13 -12.88 -16.56
C GLY A 87 10.71 -13.77 -15.37
N LEU A 88 10.40 -13.19 -14.20
CA LEU A 88 10.05 -13.95 -12.99
C LEU A 88 8.55 -14.18 -12.83
N GLU A 89 7.75 -13.11 -12.86
CA GLU A 89 6.29 -13.20 -12.71
C GLU A 89 5.57 -12.17 -13.58
N THR A 90 4.39 -12.56 -14.05
CA THR A 90 3.47 -11.72 -14.83
C THR A 90 2.81 -10.67 -13.95
N VAL A 91 2.33 -9.58 -14.56
CA VAL A 91 1.59 -8.50 -13.89
C VAL A 91 0.43 -9.04 -13.05
N LYS A 92 0.30 -8.50 -11.83
CA LYS A 92 -0.81 -8.72 -10.90
C LYS A 92 -1.63 -7.43 -10.74
N LEU A 93 -2.81 -7.55 -10.15
CA LEU A 93 -3.71 -6.44 -9.85
C LEU A 93 -3.82 -6.27 -8.34
N PHE A 94 -3.34 -5.14 -7.82
CA PHE A 94 -3.42 -4.77 -6.42
C PHE A 94 -4.77 -4.11 -6.11
N CYS A 95 -5.40 -4.52 -5.01
CA CYS A 95 -6.63 -3.92 -4.49
C CYS A 95 -6.35 -3.14 -3.20
N PRO A 96 -6.56 -1.80 -3.16
CA PRO A 96 -6.39 -1.00 -1.95
C PRO A 96 -7.42 -1.33 -0.86
N SER A 97 -8.60 -1.84 -1.21
CA SER A 97 -9.64 -2.21 -0.23
C SER A 97 -9.33 -3.48 0.57
N CYS A 98 -8.59 -4.46 0.01
CA CYS A 98 -8.19 -5.68 0.73
C CYS A 98 -6.67 -5.90 0.94
N LEU A 99 -5.79 -5.02 0.42
CA LEU A 99 -4.31 -5.17 0.41
C LEU A 99 -3.84 -6.53 -0.15
N ASP A 100 -4.42 -6.95 -1.27
CA ASP A 100 -4.19 -8.30 -1.82
C ASP A 100 -3.99 -8.23 -3.34
N LEU A 101 -3.28 -9.23 -3.88
CA LEU A 101 -2.85 -9.29 -5.27
C LEU A 101 -3.63 -10.37 -6.04
N TYR A 102 -4.18 -9.99 -7.19
CA TYR A 102 -4.96 -10.86 -8.06
C TYR A 102 -4.28 -11.07 -9.41
N THR A 103 -4.45 -12.24 -10.01
CA THR A 103 -4.06 -12.43 -11.42
C THR A 103 -5.13 -11.80 -12.32
N PRO A 104 -4.77 -11.05 -13.37
CA PRO A 104 -5.75 -10.50 -14.31
C PRO A 104 -6.70 -11.57 -14.87
N PRO A 105 -8.02 -11.33 -14.92
CA PRO A 105 -8.97 -12.36 -15.32
C PRO A 105 -8.93 -12.67 -16.83
N SER A 106 -8.50 -11.71 -17.65
CA SER A 106 -8.34 -11.92 -19.10
C SER A 106 -6.94 -12.42 -19.42
N SER A 107 -6.85 -13.55 -20.13
CA SER A 107 -5.59 -14.20 -20.52
C SER A 107 -4.69 -13.34 -21.41
N ARG A 108 -5.23 -12.32 -22.08
CA ARG A 108 -4.44 -11.35 -22.87
C ARG A 108 -3.34 -10.64 -22.07
N PHE A 109 -3.45 -10.60 -20.74
CA PHE A 109 -2.49 -9.96 -19.86
C PHE A 109 -1.53 -10.97 -19.19
N HIS A 110 -1.65 -12.27 -19.48
CA HIS A 110 -0.82 -13.31 -18.85
C HIS A 110 0.59 -13.38 -19.42
N ASN A 111 0.89 -12.68 -20.52
CA ASN A 111 2.25 -12.57 -21.06
C ASN A 111 2.94 -11.24 -20.69
N VAL A 112 2.25 -10.31 -20.02
CA VAL A 112 2.82 -9.01 -19.64
C VAL A 112 3.61 -9.16 -18.35
N ASP A 113 4.88 -8.75 -18.38
CA ASP A 113 5.79 -8.84 -17.23
C ASP A 113 5.35 -7.91 -16.08
N GLY A 114 5.42 -8.41 -14.84
CA GLY A 114 5.13 -7.62 -13.64
C GLY A 114 6.18 -6.56 -13.34
N ALA A 115 7.44 -6.80 -13.73
CA ALA A 115 8.54 -5.85 -13.53
C ALA A 115 8.31 -4.52 -14.27
N PHE A 116 7.51 -4.52 -15.35
CA PHE A 116 7.18 -3.31 -16.11
C PHE A 116 6.27 -2.33 -15.34
N PHE A 117 5.67 -2.78 -14.24
CA PHE A 117 4.94 -1.94 -13.29
C PHE A 117 5.70 -1.80 -11.96
N GLY A 118 6.48 -2.84 -11.61
CA GLY A 118 7.30 -2.87 -10.42
C GLY A 118 6.51 -3.08 -9.13
N THR A 119 7.25 -3.28 -8.04
CA THR A 119 6.68 -3.62 -6.72
C THR A 119 6.12 -2.40 -5.99
N THR A 120 6.72 -1.22 -6.18
CA THR A 120 6.47 -0.04 -5.34
C THR A 120 5.33 0.85 -5.86
N PHE A 121 5.02 0.80 -7.15
CA PHE A 121 4.14 1.76 -7.82
C PHE A 121 2.75 1.94 -7.17
N PRO A 122 1.98 0.88 -6.84
CA PRO A 122 0.67 1.05 -6.19
C PRO A 122 0.79 1.76 -4.84
N HIS A 123 1.83 1.44 -4.07
CA HIS A 123 2.04 1.99 -2.73
C HIS A 123 2.36 3.49 -2.81
N LEU A 124 3.22 3.90 -3.74
CA LEU A 124 3.53 5.32 -3.98
C LEU A 124 2.32 6.09 -4.49
N LEU A 125 1.49 5.50 -5.36
CA LEU A 125 0.27 6.15 -5.85
C LEU A 125 -0.72 6.42 -4.71
N PHE A 126 -1.01 5.44 -3.85
CA PHE A 126 -1.92 5.67 -2.72
C PHE A 126 -1.31 6.49 -1.58
N GLN A 127 0.03 6.58 -1.48
CA GLN A 127 0.71 7.53 -0.60
C GLN A 127 0.57 8.98 -1.11
N GLN A 128 0.65 9.18 -2.43
CA GLN A 128 0.54 10.50 -3.06
C GLN A 128 -0.91 10.98 -3.20
N TYR A 129 -1.87 10.06 -3.31
CA TYR A 129 -3.30 10.31 -3.48
C TYR A 129 -4.12 9.54 -2.42
N PRO A 130 -4.03 9.93 -1.13
CA PRO A 130 -4.67 9.19 -0.04
C PRO A 130 -6.21 9.17 -0.13
N ASP A 131 -6.83 10.15 -0.77
CA ASP A 131 -8.28 10.20 -0.96
C ASP A 131 -8.83 9.03 -1.80
N LEU A 132 -7.99 8.36 -2.59
CA LEU A 132 -8.37 7.17 -3.36
C LEU A 132 -8.54 5.91 -2.49
N LEU A 133 -8.18 5.97 -1.20
CA LEU A 133 -8.25 4.86 -0.24
C LEU A 133 -9.60 4.72 0.49
N GLN A 134 -10.63 5.49 0.13
CA GLN A 134 -11.94 5.59 0.83
C GLN A 134 -12.79 4.30 0.94
N ASN A 135 -12.24 3.10 0.68
CA ASN A 135 -12.96 1.81 0.64
C ASN A 135 -12.51 0.81 1.72
N THR A 136 -12.73 1.12 3.01
CA THR A 136 -12.60 0.16 4.11
C THR A 136 -13.80 0.25 5.05
N PRO A 137 -14.68 -0.78 5.05
CA PRO A 137 -14.29 -2.06 5.62
C PRO A 137 -14.54 -3.26 4.70
N THR A 138 -13.56 -4.16 4.62
CA THR A 138 -13.76 -5.50 4.04
C THR A 138 -14.36 -6.43 5.08
N GLU A 139 -15.69 -6.55 5.07
CA GLU A 139 -16.37 -7.66 5.74
C GLU A 139 -15.75 -9.00 5.31
N ILE A 140 -15.59 -9.92 6.27
CA ILE A 140 -15.07 -11.25 5.96
C ILE A 140 -16.24 -12.21 5.83
N TYR A 141 -16.31 -12.89 4.69
CA TYR A 141 -17.34 -13.90 4.41
C TYR A 141 -17.46 -14.91 5.56
N GLU A 142 -18.65 -14.98 6.15
CA GLU A 142 -18.99 -15.92 7.21
C GLU A 142 -19.75 -17.12 6.62
N PRO A 143 -19.11 -18.30 6.48
CA PRO A 143 -19.77 -19.46 5.89
C PRO A 143 -20.89 -19.99 6.81
N ARG A 144 -22.06 -20.22 6.21
CA ARG A 144 -23.25 -20.73 6.89
C ARG A 144 -23.88 -21.91 6.14
N ILE A 145 -24.39 -22.88 6.89
CA ILE A 145 -25.13 -24.04 6.37
C ILE A 145 -26.45 -24.13 7.15
N PHE A 146 -27.58 -24.14 6.44
CA PHE A 146 -28.92 -24.02 7.03
C PHE A 146 -29.08 -22.85 8.02
N GLY A 147 -28.38 -21.73 7.76
CA GLY A 147 -28.36 -20.54 8.61
C GLY A 147 -27.34 -20.56 9.76
N PHE A 148 -26.86 -21.74 10.17
CA PHE A 148 -25.87 -21.91 11.24
C PHE A 148 -24.45 -21.61 10.74
N LYS A 149 -23.65 -20.89 11.55
CA LYS A 149 -22.24 -20.62 11.26
C LYS A 149 -21.44 -21.93 11.23
N VAL A 150 -20.58 -22.11 10.23
CA VAL A 150 -19.66 -23.26 10.20
C VAL A 150 -18.56 -23.03 11.24
N SER A 151 -18.42 -23.96 12.18
CA SER A 151 -17.38 -23.87 13.23
C SER A 151 -15.97 -23.88 12.64
N GLU A 152 -15.08 -23.05 13.18
CA GLU A 152 -13.64 -23.03 12.89
C GLU A 152 -12.96 -24.39 13.15
N LYS A 153 -13.49 -25.17 14.10
CA LYS A 153 -13.01 -26.54 14.41
C LYS A 153 -13.36 -27.56 13.31
N SER A 154 -14.24 -27.21 12.36
CA SER A 154 -14.58 -28.07 11.24
C SER A 154 -13.40 -28.23 10.29
N ARG A 155 -13.24 -29.43 9.70
CA ARG A 155 -12.23 -29.66 8.64
C ARG A 155 -12.39 -28.68 7.47
N SER A 156 -13.64 -28.36 7.12
CA SER A 156 -14.06 -27.41 6.09
C SER A 156 -14.49 -26.03 6.64
N GLY A 157 -14.10 -25.70 7.87
CA GLY A 157 -14.37 -24.39 8.47
C GLY A 157 -13.61 -23.25 7.81
N PRO A 158 -13.93 -21.99 8.16
CA PRO A 158 -13.22 -20.80 7.66
C PRO A 158 -11.76 -20.76 8.18
N ARG A 159 -10.85 -21.42 7.45
CA ARG A 159 -9.43 -21.43 7.79
C ARG A 159 -8.77 -20.10 7.45
N MET A 160 -7.77 -19.73 8.25
CA MET A 160 -6.89 -18.57 8.03
C MET A 160 -7.66 -17.24 7.86
N GLN A 161 -8.79 -17.08 8.56
CA GLN A 161 -9.58 -15.85 8.56
C GLN A 161 -8.74 -14.61 8.94
N TRP A 162 -7.72 -14.80 9.77
CA TRP A 162 -6.73 -13.78 10.16
C TRP A 162 -5.97 -13.14 8.98
N LEU A 163 -5.75 -13.85 7.86
CA LEU A 163 -5.15 -13.27 6.64
C LEU A 163 -6.05 -12.19 5.99
N ARG A 164 -7.30 -12.07 6.42
CA ARG A 164 -8.27 -11.08 5.93
C ARG A 164 -8.67 -10.08 7.01
N LEU A 165 -8.19 -10.24 8.24
CA LEU A 165 -8.36 -9.23 9.29
C LEU A 165 -7.46 -8.04 8.97
N ARG A 166 -8.01 -6.84 9.10
CA ARG A 166 -7.25 -5.60 9.20
C ARG A 166 -7.42 -5.07 10.62
N PRO A 167 -6.37 -4.46 11.23
CA PRO A 167 -6.57 -3.60 12.38
C PRO A 167 -7.65 -2.56 12.06
N SER A 168 -8.51 -2.28 13.03
CA SER A 168 -9.57 -1.30 12.83
C SER A 168 -8.94 0.07 12.54
N VAL A 169 -9.60 0.88 11.70
CA VAL A 169 -9.11 2.25 11.43
C VAL A 169 -9.08 3.07 12.73
N VAL A 170 -10.06 2.79 13.61
CA VAL A 170 -10.21 3.36 14.96
C VAL A 170 -8.94 3.23 15.81
N GLU A 171 -8.27 2.07 15.82
CA GLU A 171 -7.05 1.85 16.63
C GLU A 171 -5.90 2.81 16.25
N ARG A 172 -5.79 3.20 14.97
CA ARG A 172 -4.75 4.14 14.50
C ARG A 172 -5.05 5.61 14.84
N GLU A 173 -6.32 5.98 14.97
CA GLU A 173 -6.71 7.33 15.41
C GLU A 173 -6.37 7.55 16.89
N VAL A 174 -6.42 6.48 17.71
CA VAL A 174 -5.98 6.54 19.12
C VAL A 174 -4.47 6.76 19.21
N GLU A 175 -3.67 6.01 18.44
CA GLU A 175 -2.20 6.15 18.44
C GLU A 175 -1.74 7.56 18.01
N SER A 176 -2.45 8.21 17.07
CA SER A 176 -2.12 9.57 16.63
C SER A 176 -2.44 10.64 17.68
N HIS A 177 -3.51 10.47 18.47
CA HIS A 177 -3.88 11.43 19.52
C HIS A 177 -2.98 11.33 20.76
N VAL A 178 -2.52 10.12 21.11
CA VAL A 178 -1.60 9.90 22.25
C VAL A 178 -0.25 10.60 22.04
N GLN A 179 0.19 10.81 20.79
CA GLN A 179 1.43 11.53 20.51
C GLN A 179 1.31 13.07 20.68
N SER A 180 0.10 13.64 20.65
CA SER A 180 -0.09 15.08 20.81
C SER A 180 -0.16 15.57 22.26
N GLU A 181 -0.41 14.68 23.24
CA GLU A 181 -0.54 15.04 24.66
C GLU A 181 0.76 14.84 25.48
N GLY A 182 1.86 14.41 24.84
CA GLY A 182 3.10 14.01 25.50
C GLY A 182 4.28 14.99 25.45
N GLY A 183 4.08 16.25 25.03
CA GLY A 183 5.18 17.21 24.83
C GLY A 183 4.85 18.62 25.33
N GLY A 184 5.15 18.90 26.60
CA GLY A 184 4.73 20.15 27.25
C GLY A 184 5.49 20.56 28.51
N GLU A 185 6.81 20.37 28.57
CA GLU A 185 7.67 21.03 29.57
C GLU A 185 8.95 21.57 28.91
N GLY A 186 9.22 22.86 29.09
CA GLY A 186 10.41 23.53 28.55
C GLY A 186 10.36 25.04 28.81
N ASN A 187 11.48 25.59 29.29
CA ASN A 187 11.73 26.99 29.67
C ASN A 187 11.05 27.45 30.99
N ASP A 188 11.64 28.27 31.84
CA ASP A 188 13.03 28.76 32.05
C ASP A 188 13.18 28.91 33.60
N ASP A 189 14.30 29.18 34.28
CA ASP A 189 15.64 29.71 33.92
C ASP A 189 16.77 28.84 34.55
N GLY A 190 18.03 29.30 34.51
CA GLY A 190 19.12 28.81 35.39
C GLY A 190 20.05 29.94 35.86
N GLU A 191 20.66 29.81 37.04
CA GLU A 191 21.96 30.38 37.45
C GLU A 191 22.37 29.87 38.87
N ASP A 192 23.66 29.96 39.19
CA ASP A 192 24.33 29.23 40.29
C ASP A 192 24.24 29.88 41.69
N ASP A 193 24.33 29.09 42.77
CA ASP A 193 25.34 29.23 43.85
C ASP A 193 25.29 28.06 44.87
N GLU A 194 26.42 27.70 45.49
CA GLU A 194 26.50 26.70 46.56
C GLU A 194 26.37 27.34 47.95
N SER A 195 25.61 26.74 48.89
CA SER A 195 26.11 26.48 50.26
C SER A 195 25.14 25.78 51.25
N VAL A 196 25.66 24.71 51.87
CA VAL A 196 25.68 24.44 53.34
C VAL A 196 24.36 24.20 54.13
N LEU A 197 24.16 22.91 54.46
CA LEU A 197 23.66 22.32 55.74
C LEU A 197 22.29 22.70 56.35
N GLY A 198 21.50 21.68 56.72
CA GLY A 198 20.23 21.77 57.50
C GLY A 198 20.46 21.86 59.04
N PRO A 199 19.62 21.23 59.92
CA PRO A 199 18.43 20.40 59.66
C PRO A 199 17.20 20.63 60.59
N GLY A 200 16.04 20.07 60.20
CA GLY A 200 15.07 19.42 61.12
C GLY A 200 13.95 20.24 61.79
N GLY A 201 12.85 19.55 62.13
CA GLY A 201 11.92 19.94 63.21
C GLY A 201 10.42 20.08 62.87
N GLY A 202 9.60 19.09 63.29
CA GLY A 202 8.15 19.22 63.56
C GLY A 202 7.19 19.50 62.38
N GLU A 203 5.87 19.39 62.53
CA GLU A 203 5.06 18.67 63.52
C GLU A 203 3.59 18.53 63.03
N ASN A 204 2.89 17.47 63.47
CA ASN A 204 1.45 17.39 63.75
C ASN A 204 0.33 17.63 62.69
N ASN A 205 -0.40 16.53 62.43
CA ASN A 205 -1.85 16.35 62.65
C ASN A 205 -2.92 17.05 61.78
N GLY A 206 -3.93 16.26 61.35
CA GLY A 206 -5.31 16.75 61.24
C GLY A 206 -6.31 15.93 60.41
N ALA A 207 -7.07 15.03 61.07
CA ALA A 207 -8.48 14.63 60.81
C ALA A 207 -9.05 14.63 59.35
N SER A 208 -9.41 13.47 58.78
CA SER A 208 -10.70 12.73 58.94
C SER A 208 -11.87 13.24 58.06
N GLY A 209 -12.56 12.32 57.35
CA GLY A 209 -13.83 12.61 56.65
C GLY A 209 -14.08 11.81 55.36
N THR A 210 -14.36 10.50 55.45
CA THR A 210 -15.67 9.88 55.11
C THR A 210 -16.17 9.96 53.65
N THR A 211 -16.05 8.82 52.96
CA THR A 211 -17.06 8.11 52.12
C THR A 211 -18.20 8.89 51.42
N LYS A 212 -18.37 8.66 50.10
CA LYS A 212 -19.47 7.83 49.52
C LYS A 212 -19.47 7.75 47.99
N ASP A 213 -20.04 6.65 47.49
CA ASP A 213 -20.34 6.37 46.08
C ASP A 213 -21.35 7.32 45.43
N ALA A 214 -21.25 7.49 44.10
CA ALA A 214 -22.43 7.67 43.24
C ALA A 214 -22.18 7.14 41.80
N LYS A 215 -22.99 6.17 41.37
CA LYS A 215 -23.22 5.87 39.95
C LYS A 215 -24.09 6.98 39.34
N ARG A 216 -24.03 7.16 38.01
CA ARG A 216 -25.11 6.81 37.04
C ARG A 216 -25.17 7.73 35.81
N PHE A 217 -25.18 7.09 34.63
CA PHE A 217 -25.78 7.47 33.33
C PHE A 217 -26.10 8.95 33.04
N GLY A 218 -25.53 9.43 31.94
CA GLY A 218 -26.26 10.10 30.86
C GLY A 218 -26.12 9.24 29.61
#